data_AF-A0A5A7WJB7-F1
#
_entry.id   AF-A0A5A7WJB7-F1
#
_cell.length_a   1.000
_cell.length_b   1.000
_cell.length_c   1.000
_cell.angle_alpha   90.00
_cell.angle_beta   90.00
_cell.angle_gamma   90.00
#
_symmetry.space_group_name_H-M   'P 1'
#
loop_
_entity.id
_entity.type
_entity.pdbx_description
1 polymer ?
#
loop_
_entity_poly.entity_id
_entity_poly.type
_entity_poly.pdbx_seq_one_letter_code
_entity_poly.pdbx_strand_id
1 'polypeptide(L)'
;MQVLDTIATVLLFIVLIGWVWLSIYVGATSVALSDSGAPGITSVGVVLAVVGIPLSVMAAYVIAVIRTWQADGYTFYYPLAAFVVGTALAALVMGVAIGIVQLGLRLHGTDEERRRDDGGGQARDTGGTAAPVIPPTMEPVTPTPAPPRVLAFESMHELRDGSLWVELGIERETGRRYLRTPMPQRNGEREEYYGIDLGRYERFAANPTEAHEFAAQCRRQEHSDRLLSWPGAPAPKPITADRVRLAKKRATLLTDHPTNSMGVPVAGVPVGTAFVRILGNTVDPDGNVQVQLLGVDTAAISIDAGQLGL
;
A
#
# COMPACT_ATOMS: atom_id res chain seq x y z
N MET A 1 -47.59 26.94 -26.15
CA MET A 1 -47.21 25.77 -25.32
C MET A 1 -45.98 25.05 -25.88
N GLN A 2 -45.83 24.83 -27.19
CA GLN A 2 -44.63 24.20 -27.80
C GLN A 2 -43.28 24.84 -27.40
N VAL A 3 -43.21 26.16 -27.23
CA VAL A 3 -41.97 26.85 -26.85
C VAL A 3 -41.55 26.51 -25.41
N LEU A 4 -42.51 26.40 -24.48
CA LEU A 4 -42.26 26.05 -23.08
C LEU A 4 -41.78 24.59 -22.94
N ASP A 5 -42.36 23.67 -23.70
CA ASP A 5 -41.91 22.27 -23.78
C ASP A 5 -40.47 22.16 -24.30
N THR A 6 -40.17 22.92 -25.35
CA THR A 6 -38.83 22.94 -25.95
C THR A 6 -37.80 23.47 -24.96
N ILE A 7 -38.12 24.57 -24.26
CA ILE A 7 -37.25 25.15 -23.23
C ILE A 7 -37.05 24.17 -22.06
N ALA A 8 -38.11 23.52 -21.58
CA ALA A 8 -38.02 22.55 -20.49
C ALA A 8 -37.13 21.35 -20.86
N THR A 9 -37.27 20.85 -22.08
CA THR A 9 -36.47 19.72 -22.59
C THR A 9 -34.99 20.10 -22.72
N VAL A 10 -34.70 21.31 -23.24
CA VAL A 10 -33.32 21.82 -23.34
C VAL A 10 -32.69 22.01 -21.97
N LEU A 11 -33.41 22.60 -21.00
CA LEU A 11 -32.92 22.78 -19.63
C LEU A 11 -32.62 21.44 -18.96
N LEU A 12 -33.48 20.45 -19.15
CA LEU A 12 -33.27 19.10 -18.63
C LEU A 12 -32.02 18.45 -19.23
N PHE A 13 -31.76 18.67 -20.52
CA PHE A 13 -30.54 18.20 -21.19
C PHE A 13 -29.27 18.85 -20.60
N ILE A 14 -29.31 20.15 -20.32
CA ILE A 14 -28.19 20.89 -19.70
C ILE A 14 -27.89 20.34 -18.30
N VAL A 15 -28.92 20.09 -17.49
CA VAL A 15 -28.75 19.52 -16.14
C VAL A 15 -28.14 18.12 -16.21
N LEU A 16 -28.57 17.30 -17.18
CA LEU A 16 -28.12 15.92 -17.34
C LEU A 16 -26.65 15.85 -17.79
N ILE A 17 -26.21 16.76 -18.68
CA ILE A 17 -24.80 16.93 -19.03
C ILE A 17 -23.96 17.24 -17.78
N GLY A 18 -24.46 18.07 -16.86
CA GLY A 18 -23.81 18.36 -15.58
C GLY A 18 -23.60 17.11 -14.72
N TRP A 19 -24.62 16.24 -14.62
CA TRP A 19 -24.52 14.97 -13.89
C TRP A 19 -23.53 13.99 -14.52
N VAL A 20 -23.46 13.92 -15.85
CA VAL A 20 -22.47 13.10 -16.57
C VAL A 20 -21.06 13.59 -16.27
N TRP A 21 -20.82 14.90 -16.35
CA TRP A 21 -19.52 15.48 -15.99
C TRP A 21 -19.13 15.23 -14.55
N LEU A 22 -20.08 15.34 -13.61
CA LEU A 22 -19.85 15.03 -12.20
C LEU A 22 -19.47 13.56 -11.98
N SER A 23 -20.15 12.63 -12.67
CA SER A 23 -19.82 11.20 -12.62
C SER A 23 -18.40 10.92 -13.16
N ILE A 24 -18.03 11.52 -14.30
CA ILE A 24 -16.68 11.41 -14.86
C ILE A 24 -15.63 11.95 -13.87
N TYR A 25 -15.88 13.12 -13.27
CA TYR A 25 -14.99 13.73 -12.29
C TYR A 25 -14.79 12.86 -11.04
N VAL A 26 -15.89 12.31 -10.50
CA VAL A 26 -15.82 11.39 -9.34
C VAL A 26 -15.09 10.10 -9.70
N GLY A 27 -15.32 9.55 -10.90
CA GLY A 27 -14.57 8.39 -11.40
C GLY A 27 -13.07 8.65 -11.51
N ALA A 28 -12.69 9.78 -12.10
CA ALA A 28 -11.29 10.18 -12.26
C ALA A 28 -10.58 10.40 -10.92
N THR A 29 -11.24 11.06 -9.97
CA THR A 29 -10.68 11.28 -8.61
C THR A 29 -10.57 9.96 -7.84
N SER A 30 -11.50 9.03 -8.02
CA SER A 30 -11.42 7.69 -7.41
C SER A 30 -10.26 6.86 -7.97
N VAL A 31 -9.96 6.94 -9.28
CA VAL A 31 -8.78 6.28 -9.88
C VAL A 31 -7.49 6.90 -9.35
N ALA A 32 -7.40 8.22 -9.27
CA ALA A 32 -6.24 8.92 -8.71
C ALA A 32 -5.99 8.56 -7.24
N LEU A 33 -7.05 8.33 -6.46
CA LEU A 33 -6.95 7.86 -5.08
C LEU A 33 -6.61 6.36 -4.99
N SER A 34 -6.99 5.54 -5.99
CA SER A 34 -6.73 4.09 -6.01
C SER A 34 -5.24 3.75 -6.16
N ASP A 35 -4.41 4.65 -6.68
CA ASP A 35 -2.96 4.47 -6.77
C ASP A 35 -2.26 4.46 -5.38
N SER A 36 -3.02 4.71 -4.31
CA SER A 36 -2.55 4.63 -2.91
C SER A 36 -2.56 3.22 -2.30
N GLY A 37 -2.87 2.17 -3.07
CA GLY A 37 -2.46 0.80 -2.73
C GLY A 37 -3.49 -0.09 -2.01
N ALA A 38 -4.80 0.17 -2.11
CA ALA A 38 -5.84 -0.75 -1.63
C ALA A 38 -6.38 -1.64 -2.78
N PRO A 39 -5.97 -2.92 -2.93
CA PRO A 39 -6.36 -3.75 -4.05
C PRO A 39 -7.68 -4.46 -3.76
N GLY A 40 -8.73 -4.17 -4.54
CA GLY A 40 -9.92 -5.04 -4.65
C GLY A 40 -11.28 -4.35 -4.56
N ILE A 41 -11.38 -3.24 -3.82
CA ILE A 41 -12.65 -2.52 -3.63
C ILE A 41 -12.83 -1.41 -4.69
N THR A 42 -11.73 -0.94 -5.28
CA THR A 42 -11.70 0.17 -6.22
C THR A 42 -12.19 -0.19 -7.62
N SER A 43 -11.94 -1.41 -8.12
CA SER A 43 -12.39 -1.81 -9.45
C SER A 43 -13.91 -1.90 -9.56
N VAL A 44 -14.58 -2.47 -8.55
CA VAL A 44 -16.04 -2.59 -8.51
C VAL A 44 -16.69 -1.22 -8.33
N GLY A 45 -16.15 -0.37 -7.45
CA GLY A 45 -16.65 0.99 -7.23
C GLY A 45 -16.51 1.87 -8.46
N VAL A 46 -15.37 1.82 -9.16
CA VAL A 46 -15.13 2.57 -10.40
C VAL A 46 -16.03 2.10 -11.52
N VAL A 47 -16.19 0.78 -11.72
CA VAL A 47 -17.08 0.26 -12.76
C VAL A 47 -18.54 0.64 -12.47
N LEU A 48 -18.99 0.55 -11.21
CA LEU A 48 -20.36 0.93 -10.84
C LEU A 48 -20.60 2.44 -11.01
N ALA A 49 -19.65 3.28 -10.64
CA ALA A 49 -19.78 4.74 -10.71
C ALA A 49 -19.64 5.30 -12.13
N VAL A 50 -18.71 4.75 -12.92
CA VAL A 50 -18.40 5.23 -14.28
C VAL A 50 -19.36 4.64 -15.31
N VAL A 51 -19.80 3.39 -15.15
CA VAL A 51 -20.66 2.72 -16.12
C VAL A 51 -22.10 2.63 -15.64
N GLY A 52 -22.31 2.28 -14.36
CA GLY A 52 -23.66 2.05 -13.83
C GLY A 52 -24.53 3.32 -13.77
N ILE A 53 -23.96 4.44 -13.34
CA ILE A 53 -24.71 5.70 -13.21
C ILE A 53 -25.11 6.24 -14.61
N PRO A 54 -24.22 6.37 -15.59
CA PRO A 54 -24.62 6.86 -16.92
C PRO A 54 -25.60 5.94 -17.63
N LEU A 55 -25.43 4.62 -17.51
CA LEU A 55 -26.26 3.63 -18.19
C LEU A 55 -27.68 3.59 -17.61
N SER A 56 -27.83 3.75 -16.28
CA SER A 56 -29.14 3.86 -15.63
C SER A 56 -29.88 5.14 -16.02
N VAL A 57 -29.17 6.27 -16.13
CA VAL A 57 -29.74 7.55 -16.59
C VAL A 57 -30.17 7.44 -18.06
N MET A 58 -29.34 6.85 -18.94
CA MET A 58 -29.72 6.59 -20.32
C MET A 58 -30.96 5.70 -20.43
N ALA A 59 -31.03 4.62 -19.64
CA ALA A 59 -32.16 3.70 -19.66
C ALA A 59 -33.47 4.39 -19.25
N ALA A 60 -33.46 5.18 -18.19
CA ALA A 60 -34.62 5.97 -17.76
C ALA A 60 -35.10 6.93 -18.85
N TYR A 61 -34.16 7.54 -19.57
CA TYR A 61 -34.46 8.45 -20.66
C TYR A 61 -35.09 7.76 -21.88
N VAL A 62 -34.52 6.63 -22.30
CA VAL A 62 -35.06 5.82 -23.39
C VAL A 62 -36.48 5.37 -23.09
N ILE A 63 -36.75 4.93 -21.85
CA ILE A 63 -38.10 4.55 -21.40
C ILE A 63 -39.07 5.74 -21.50
N ALA A 64 -38.63 6.94 -21.11
CA ALA A 64 -39.45 8.15 -21.21
C ALA A 64 -39.78 8.54 -22.66
N VAL A 65 -38.81 8.40 -23.58
CA VAL A 65 -39.01 8.63 -25.02
C VAL A 65 -40.00 7.62 -25.61
N ILE A 66 -39.85 6.34 -25.26
CA ILE A 66 -40.78 5.29 -25.73
C ILE A 66 -42.20 5.56 -25.21
N ARG A 67 -42.34 5.94 -23.94
CA ARG A 67 -43.64 6.25 -23.32
C ARG A 67 -44.31 7.48 -23.91
N THR A 68 -43.54 8.49 -24.30
CA THR A 68 -44.07 9.68 -24.96
C THR A 68 -44.53 9.39 -26.40
N TRP A 69 -43.87 8.47 -27.11
CA TRP A 69 -44.36 7.99 -28.41
C TRP A 69 -45.64 7.16 -28.35
N GLN A 70 -45.92 6.54 -27.21
CA GLN A 70 -47.11 5.70 -27.02
C GLN A 70 -48.33 6.44 -26.46
N ALA A 71 -48.17 7.70 -26.04
CA ALA A 71 -49.23 8.45 -25.37
C ALA A 71 -49.87 9.49 -26.30
N ASP A 72 -51.15 9.29 -26.64
CA ASP A 72 -51.97 10.29 -27.34
C ASP A 72 -52.49 11.34 -26.33
N GLY A 73 -51.83 12.49 -26.22
CA GLY A 73 -52.29 13.63 -25.40
C GLY A 73 -51.19 14.39 -24.63
N TYR A 74 -51.57 15.49 -23.97
CA TYR A 74 -50.66 16.49 -23.36
C TYR A 74 -49.48 15.88 -22.58
N THR A 75 -48.29 16.01 -23.18
CA THR A 75 -47.08 15.19 -23.00
C THR A 75 -46.05 15.81 -22.04
N PHE A 76 -46.37 16.97 -21.42
CA PHE A 76 -45.43 17.76 -20.61
C PHE A 76 -44.97 17.07 -19.31
N TYR A 77 -45.77 16.15 -18.75
CA TYR A 77 -45.48 15.56 -17.44
C TYR A 77 -44.52 14.37 -17.50
N TYR A 78 -44.37 13.70 -18.65
CA TYR A 78 -43.51 12.52 -18.76
C TYR A 78 -42.00 12.82 -18.59
N PRO A 79 -41.44 13.91 -19.17
CA PRO A 79 -40.05 14.28 -18.93
C PRO A 79 -39.79 14.64 -17.46
N LEU A 80 -40.73 15.36 -16.83
CA LEU A 80 -40.63 15.74 -15.43
C LEU A 80 -40.67 14.52 -14.51
N ALA A 81 -41.60 13.59 -14.76
CA ALA A 81 -41.69 12.32 -14.02
C ALA A 81 -40.44 11.47 -14.24
N ALA A 82 -39.94 11.37 -15.47
CA ALA A 82 -38.71 10.64 -15.79
C ALA A 82 -37.48 11.25 -15.09
N PHE A 83 -37.41 12.59 -14.99
CA PHE A 83 -36.35 13.27 -14.26
C PHE A 83 -36.41 12.98 -12.76
N VAL A 84 -37.58 13.07 -12.14
CA VAL A 84 -37.76 12.79 -10.72
C VAL A 84 -37.42 11.32 -10.42
N VAL A 85 -37.92 10.39 -11.24
CA VAL A 85 -37.63 8.96 -11.10
C VAL A 85 -36.14 8.68 -11.31
N GLY A 86 -35.52 9.24 -12.35
CA GLY A 86 -34.09 9.07 -12.63
C GLY A 86 -33.20 9.61 -11.50
N THR A 87 -33.56 10.78 -10.95
CA THR A 87 -32.84 11.38 -9.81
C THR A 87 -32.96 10.52 -8.55
N ALA A 88 -34.17 10.02 -8.26
CA ALA A 88 -34.40 9.13 -7.13
C ALA A 88 -33.61 7.81 -7.26
N LEU A 89 -33.56 7.25 -8.47
CA LEU A 89 -32.82 6.01 -8.74
C LEU A 89 -31.31 6.21 -8.61
N ALA A 90 -30.78 7.33 -9.11
CA ALA A 90 -29.37 7.70 -8.97
C ALA A 90 -28.97 7.89 -7.49
N ALA A 91 -29.81 8.57 -6.71
CA ALA A 91 -29.60 8.74 -5.26
C ALA A 91 -29.60 7.39 -4.52
N LEU A 92 -30.47 6.46 -4.92
CA LEU A 92 -30.53 5.12 -4.36
C LEU A 92 -29.25 4.32 -4.66
N VAL A 93 -28.78 4.33 -5.92
CA VAL A 93 -27.51 3.69 -6.31
C VAL A 93 -26.34 4.27 -5.53
N MET A 94 -26.29 5.60 -5.36
CA MET A 94 -25.26 6.26 -4.56
C MET A 94 -25.31 5.83 -3.09
N GLY A 95 -26.51 5.76 -2.50
CA GLY A 95 -26.69 5.27 -1.13
C GLY A 95 -26.23 3.81 -0.94
N VAL A 96 -26.55 2.94 -1.89
CA VAL A 96 -26.09 1.54 -1.89
C VAL A 96 -24.57 1.47 -2.01
N ALA A 97 -23.96 2.26 -2.90
CA ALA A 97 -22.51 2.29 -3.06
C ALA A 97 -21.80 2.75 -1.77
N ILE A 98 -22.29 3.82 -1.13
CA ILE A 98 -21.77 4.30 0.16
C ILE A 98 -21.95 3.22 1.24
N GLY A 99 -23.10 2.56 1.28
CA GLY A 99 -23.40 1.47 2.21
C GLY A 99 -22.45 0.28 2.05
N ILE A 100 -22.14 -0.12 0.82
CA ILE A 100 -21.17 -1.20 0.52
C ILE A 100 -19.77 -0.79 0.99
N VAL A 101 -19.35 0.45 0.75
CA VAL A 101 -18.04 0.95 1.23
C VAL A 101 -17.97 0.96 2.75
N GLN A 102 -19.00 1.48 3.44
CA GLN A 102 -19.07 1.47 4.90
C GLN A 102 -19.11 0.05 5.48
N LEU A 103 -19.83 -0.87 4.83
CA LEU A 103 -19.87 -2.27 5.22
C LEU A 103 -18.51 -2.96 5.00
N GLY A 104 -17.83 -2.65 3.90
CA GLY A 104 -16.46 -3.11 3.64
C GLY A 104 -15.50 -2.67 4.73
N LEU A 105 -15.56 -1.39 5.13
CA LEU A 105 -14.77 -0.84 6.23
C LEU A 105 -15.10 -1.47 7.59
N ARG A 106 -16.37 -1.82 7.85
CA ARG A 106 -16.77 -2.53 9.09
C ARG A 106 -16.35 -4.00 9.11
N LEU A 107 -16.45 -4.70 7.97
CA LEU A 107 -16.10 -6.12 7.87
C LEU A 107 -14.59 -6.34 7.82
N HIS A 108 -13.84 -5.43 7.17
CA HIS A 108 -12.38 -5.37 7.20
C HIS A 108 -11.91 -4.43 8.30
N GLY A 109 -12.54 -4.50 9.49
CA GLY A 109 -12.29 -3.62 10.63
C GLY A 109 -10.84 -3.20 10.69
N THR A 110 -10.60 -1.89 10.75
CA THR A 110 -9.27 -1.29 10.84
C THR A 110 -8.42 -2.16 11.76
N ASP A 111 -7.32 -2.72 11.25
CA ASP A 111 -6.45 -3.69 11.94
C ASP A 111 -5.99 -3.24 13.35
N GLU A 112 -6.25 -1.97 13.71
CA GLU A 112 -6.08 -1.39 15.03
C GLU A 112 -7.03 -1.92 16.12
N GLU A 113 -8.25 -2.32 15.81
CA GLU A 113 -9.23 -2.74 16.83
C GLU A 113 -8.98 -4.19 17.30
N ARG A 114 -8.47 -5.04 16.40
CA ARG A 114 -8.05 -6.43 16.72
C ARG A 114 -6.81 -6.49 17.64
N ARG A 115 -6.02 -5.40 17.71
CA ARG A 115 -4.90 -5.25 18.66
C ARG A 115 -5.37 -4.97 20.09
N ARG A 116 -6.59 -4.48 20.29
CA ARG A 116 -7.07 -4.06 21.61
C ARG A 116 -7.69 -5.21 22.41
N ASP A 117 -8.31 -6.18 21.72
CA ASP A 117 -8.92 -7.35 22.37
C ASP A 117 -7.92 -8.45 22.76
N ASP A 118 -6.80 -8.59 22.05
CA ASP A 118 -5.77 -9.60 22.39
C ASP A 118 -4.87 -9.17 23.59
N GLY A 119 -5.03 -7.94 24.09
CA GLY A 119 -4.23 -7.39 25.20
C GLY A 119 -4.88 -7.42 26.58
N GLY A 120 -6.11 -7.95 26.71
CA GLY A 120 -6.97 -7.74 27.87
C GLY A 120 -7.38 -8.99 28.65
N GLY A 121 -6.46 -9.89 29.00
CA GLY A 121 -6.83 -11.05 29.82
C GLY A 121 -5.66 -11.80 30.44
N GLN A 122 -5.28 -11.42 31.67
CA GLN A 122 -4.74 -12.23 32.80
C GLN A 122 -4.02 -11.25 33.76
N ALA A 123 -4.08 -11.29 35.08
CA ALA A 123 -4.73 -12.13 36.06
C ALA A 123 -4.91 -11.30 37.34
N ARG A 124 -6.02 -11.52 38.04
CA ARG A 124 -6.29 -10.98 39.37
C ARG A 124 -5.68 -11.94 40.37
N ASP A 125 -4.62 -11.53 41.06
CA ASP A 125 -3.91 -12.35 42.04
C ASP A 125 -4.52 -12.17 43.43
N THR A 126 -4.87 -13.28 44.09
CA THR A 126 -5.36 -13.33 45.47
C THR A 126 -4.32 -14.02 46.35
N GLY A 127 -3.70 -13.24 47.22
CA GLY A 127 -3.47 -13.58 48.63
C GLY A 127 -2.60 -14.80 48.96
N GLY A 128 -1.29 -14.57 49.08
CA GLY A 128 -0.48 -14.74 50.31
C GLY A 128 -0.40 -16.09 51.01
N THR A 129 0.84 -16.57 51.23
CA THR A 129 1.42 -16.90 52.56
C THR A 129 2.95 -17.08 52.40
N ALA A 130 3.74 -16.38 53.23
CA ALA A 130 5.22 -16.46 53.38
C ALA A 130 5.64 -17.81 54.01
N ALA A 131 6.87 -18.37 53.97
CA ALA A 131 8.28 -17.93 53.91
C ALA A 131 9.14 -19.21 53.58
N PRO A 132 10.49 -19.30 53.74
CA PRO A 132 11.52 -18.30 54.03
C PRO A 132 12.75 -18.34 53.07
N VAL A 133 13.65 -17.38 53.33
CA VAL A 133 14.81 -16.90 52.58
C VAL A 133 15.96 -17.92 52.42
N ILE A 134 16.50 -18.03 51.20
CA ILE A 134 17.84 -18.59 50.88
C ILE A 134 18.59 -17.58 49.99
N PRO A 135 19.87 -17.21 50.25
CA PRO A 135 20.66 -16.25 49.47
C PRO A 135 21.42 -16.92 48.29
N PRO A 136 21.97 -16.15 47.34
CA PRO A 136 21.56 -16.15 45.94
C PRO A 136 22.26 -17.21 45.07
N THR A 137 21.46 -17.94 44.29
CA THR A 137 21.95 -18.65 43.10
C THR A 137 21.89 -17.67 41.94
N MET A 138 23.01 -17.48 41.22
CA MET A 138 23.06 -16.68 40.00
C MET A 138 22.00 -17.17 39.00
N GLU A 139 20.92 -16.41 38.85
CA GLU A 139 19.93 -16.63 37.79
C GLU A 139 20.53 -16.24 36.43
N PRO A 140 20.25 -17.00 35.37
CA PRO A 140 20.58 -16.60 34.02
C PRO A 140 19.79 -15.33 33.69
N VAL A 141 20.51 -14.28 33.29
CA VAL A 141 19.93 -13.01 32.83
C VAL A 141 18.94 -13.32 31.72
N THR A 142 17.65 -13.28 32.06
CA THR A 142 16.58 -13.29 31.07
C THR A 142 16.67 -11.93 30.36
N PRO A 143 16.92 -11.88 29.04
CA PRO A 143 16.99 -10.60 28.37
C PRO A 143 15.60 -9.94 28.48
N THR A 144 15.56 -8.82 29.18
CA THR A 144 14.45 -7.88 29.20
C THR A 144 13.96 -7.68 27.77
N PRO A 145 12.63 -7.73 27.48
CA PRO A 145 12.13 -7.43 26.16
C PRO A 145 12.57 -6.02 25.77
N ALA A 146 13.44 -5.95 24.76
CA ALA A 146 14.01 -4.70 24.32
C ALA A 146 12.89 -3.71 23.93
N PRO A 147 13.02 -2.41 24.28
CA PRO A 147 12.08 -1.37 23.87
C PRO A 147 11.93 -1.34 22.32
N PRO A 148 10.83 -0.77 21.78
CA PRO A 148 10.52 -0.83 20.36
C PRO A 148 11.72 -0.40 19.50
N ARG A 149 12.12 -1.33 18.63
CA ARG A 149 13.34 -1.29 17.83
C ARG A 149 13.32 -0.13 16.83
N VAL A 150 13.92 0.97 17.23
CA VAL A 150 14.28 2.08 16.35
C VAL A 150 15.49 1.63 15.54
N LEU A 151 15.48 1.84 14.22
CA LEU A 151 16.67 1.66 13.39
C LEU A 151 17.81 2.49 13.98
N ALA A 152 18.79 1.83 14.61
CA ALA A 152 19.98 2.49 15.13
C ALA A 152 21.02 2.56 14.01
N PHE A 153 21.60 3.73 13.78
CA PHE A 153 22.51 4.00 12.67
C PHE A 153 23.90 4.37 13.20
N GLU A 154 24.94 3.68 12.75
CA GLU A 154 26.26 3.70 13.40
C GLU A 154 27.35 4.48 12.63
N SER A 155 27.11 4.79 11.35
CA SER A 155 27.97 5.66 10.53
C SER A 155 27.08 6.59 9.72
N MET A 156 27.29 7.90 9.81
CA MET A 156 26.56 8.90 9.01
C MET A 156 27.58 9.75 8.25
N HIS A 157 27.59 9.62 6.92
CA HIS A 157 28.25 10.61 6.06
C HIS A 157 27.17 11.55 5.55
N GLU A 158 27.15 12.77 6.07
CA GLU A 158 26.26 13.83 5.57
C GLU A 158 26.94 14.57 4.42
N LEU A 159 26.28 14.56 3.26
CA LEU A 159 26.78 15.10 2.00
C LEU A 159 25.79 16.16 1.51
N ARG A 160 26.22 17.41 1.43
CA ARG A 160 25.37 18.55 1.04
C ARG A 160 25.76 19.13 -0.31
N ASP A 161 24.77 19.40 -1.15
CA ASP A 161 24.88 20.20 -2.37
C ASP A 161 23.64 21.11 -2.49
N GLY A 162 23.82 22.39 -2.15
CA GLY A 162 22.72 23.36 -2.08
C GLY A 162 21.61 22.95 -1.11
N SER A 163 20.39 22.77 -1.63
CA SER A 163 19.23 22.29 -0.86
C SER A 163 19.10 20.76 -0.84
N LEU A 164 19.86 20.04 -1.68
CA LEU A 164 19.88 18.59 -1.67
C LEU A 164 20.91 18.12 -0.65
N TRP A 165 20.47 17.28 0.29
CA TRP A 165 21.35 16.59 1.20
C TRP A 165 21.13 15.09 1.11
N VAL A 166 22.20 14.36 1.41
CA VAL A 166 22.22 12.91 1.40
C VAL A 166 22.93 12.44 2.65
N GLU A 167 22.39 11.41 3.30
CA GLU A 167 23.05 10.73 4.40
C GLU A 167 23.28 9.28 4.02
N LEU A 168 24.53 8.82 4.11
CA LEU A 168 24.86 7.40 3.99
C LEU A 168 24.95 6.80 5.38
N GLY A 169 24.38 5.61 5.57
CA GLY A 169 24.59 4.89 6.82
C GLY A 169 24.39 3.39 6.76
N ILE A 170 24.57 2.77 7.92
CA ILE A 170 24.45 1.33 8.14
C ILE A 170 23.43 1.09 9.24
N GLU A 171 22.43 0.27 8.95
CA GLU A 171 21.41 -0.20 9.87
C GLU A 171 22.02 -1.23 10.83
N ARG A 172 22.04 -0.93 12.14
CA ARG A 172 22.73 -1.73 13.15
C ARG A 172 22.20 -3.16 13.30
N GLU A 173 20.89 -3.37 13.11
CA GLU A 173 20.29 -4.70 13.29
C GLU A 173 20.53 -5.63 12.11
N THR A 174 20.51 -5.09 10.89
CA THR A 174 20.56 -5.89 9.66
C THR A 174 21.91 -5.82 8.95
N GLY A 175 22.78 -4.88 9.34
CA GLY A 175 24.02 -4.54 8.63
C GLY A 175 23.79 -3.83 7.29
N ARG A 176 22.54 -3.49 6.94
CA ARG A 176 22.23 -2.94 5.61
C ARG A 176 22.72 -1.52 5.46
N ARG A 177 23.33 -1.26 4.31
CA ARG A 177 23.75 0.07 3.90
C ARG A 177 22.58 0.78 3.24
N TYR A 178 22.41 2.05 3.56
CA TYR A 178 21.34 2.87 3.01
C TYR A 178 21.84 4.26 2.62
N LEU A 179 21.05 4.89 1.76
CA LEU A 179 21.10 6.29 1.43
C LEU A 179 19.78 6.93 1.85
N ARG A 180 19.83 7.95 2.71
CA ARG A 180 18.69 8.77 3.12
C ARG A 180 18.73 10.10 2.38
N THR A 181 17.59 10.54 1.86
CA THR A 181 17.49 11.80 1.13
C THR A 181 16.08 12.40 1.28
N PRO A 182 15.94 13.75 1.32
CA PRO A 182 14.64 14.39 1.40
C PRO A 182 13.91 14.31 0.05
N MET A 183 12.65 13.92 0.11
CA MET A 183 11.75 13.86 -1.03
C MET A 183 10.72 14.98 -0.95
N PRO A 184 10.55 15.78 -2.02
CA PRO A 184 9.54 16.83 -2.04
C PRO A 184 8.14 16.20 -2.00
N GLN A 185 7.30 16.69 -1.10
CA GLN A 185 5.89 16.35 -0.96
C GLN A 185 5.04 17.62 -1.09
N ARG A 186 3.74 17.46 -1.34
CA ARG A 186 2.82 18.59 -1.52
C ARG A 186 2.86 19.60 -0.34
N ASN A 187 3.13 19.12 0.87
CA ASN A 187 3.09 19.90 2.11
C ASN A 187 4.42 19.86 2.91
N GLY A 188 5.56 19.61 2.26
CA GLY A 188 6.86 19.60 2.94
C GLY A 188 7.84 18.62 2.33
N GLU A 189 8.77 18.13 3.14
CA GLU A 189 9.73 17.10 2.74
C GLU A 189 9.50 15.84 3.58
N ARG A 190 9.57 14.68 2.95
CA ARG A 190 9.58 13.39 3.62
C ARG A 190 10.95 12.75 3.43
N GLU A 191 11.51 12.20 4.50
CA GLU A 191 12.72 11.42 4.41
C GLU A 191 12.43 10.04 3.83
N GLU A 192 13.15 9.67 2.79
CA GLU A 192 13.12 8.33 2.21
C GLU A 192 14.49 7.66 2.30
N TYR A 193 14.45 6.34 2.45
CA TYR A 193 15.61 5.50 2.69
C TYR A 193 15.73 4.51 1.53
N TYR A 194 16.92 4.40 0.94
CA TYR A 194 17.18 3.55 -0.21
C TYR A 194 18.28 2.56 0.13
N GLY A 195 18.03 1.27 -0.07
CA GLY A 195 19.02 0.22 0.10
C GLY A 195 20.12 0.30 -0.96
N ILE A 196 21.37 0.35 -0.53
CA ILE A 196 22.54 0.40 -1.42
C ILE A 196 23.49 -0.76 -1.12
N ASP A 197 24.17 -1.24 -2.17
CA ASP A 197 25.19 -2.27 -2.02
C ASP A 197 26.51 -1.69 -1.47
N LEU A 198 27.41 -2.57 -1.03
CA LEU A 198 28.72 -2.16 -0.48
C LEU A 198 29.52 -1.31 -1.47
N GLY A 199 29.56 -1.71 -2.75
CA GLY A 199 30.32 -0.99 -3.77
C GLY A 199 29.75 0.40 -4.08
N ARG A 200 28.44 0.60 -3.96
CA ARG A 200 27.80 1.93 -4.01
C ARG A 200 28.11 2.73 -2.75
N TYR A 201 28.02 2.12 -1.57
CA TYR A 201 28.32 2.81 -0.32
C TYR A 201 29.75 3.37 -0.31
N GLU A 202 30.74 2.55 -0.67
CA GLU A 202 32.15 2.98 -0.74
C GLU A 202 32.35 4.07 -1.79
N ARG A 203 31.73 3.95 -2.97
CA ARG A 203 31.81 4.99 -4.02
C ARG A 203 31.16 6.29 -3.60
N PHE A 204 29.97 6.24 -2.99
CA PHE A 204 29.28 7.44 -2.51
C PHE A 204 30.02 8.11 -1.36
N ALA A 205 30.66 7.33 -0.48
CA ALA A 205 31.51 7.85 0.58
C ALA A 205 32.78 8.52 0.03
N ALA A 206 33.35 8.00 -1.06
CA ALA A 206 34.53 8.56 -1.71
C ALA A 206 34.22 9.73 -2.67
N ASN A 207 33.05 9.72 -3.31
CA ASN A 207 32.62 10.69 -4.32
C ASN A 207 31.18 11.20 -4.02
N PRO A 208 31.05 12.31 -3.29
CA PRO A 208 29.75 12.90 -2.96
C PRO A 208 28.85 13.17 -4.17
N THR A 209 29.45 13.56 -5.30
CA THR A 209 28.71 13.86 -6.54
C THR A 209 27.89 12.67 -7.02
N GLU A 210 28.45 11.46 -6.96
CA GLU A 210 27.72 10.23 -7.32
C GLU A 210 26.54 9.95 -6.38
N ALA A 211 26.68 10.28 -5.09
CA ALA A 211 25.61 10.14 -4.11
C ALA A 211 24.47 11.12 -4.41
N HIS A 212 24.78 12.37 -4.78
CA HIS A 212 23.80 13.39 -5.17
C HIS A 212 23.10 13.03 -6.49
N GLU A 213 23.83 12.55 -7.49
CA GLU A 213 23.25 12.06 -8.74
C GLU A 213 22.28 10.91 -8.49
N PHE A 214 22.66 9.95 -7.64
CA PHE A 214 21.78 8.86 -7.25
C PHE A 214 20.54 9.37 -6.49
N ALA A 215 20.69 10.29 -5.55
CA ALA A 215 19.56 10.91 -4.86
C ALA A 215 18.62 11.65 -5.83
N ALA A 216 19.17 12.32 -6.85
CA ALA A 216 18.37 12.94 -7.92
C ALA A 216 17.61 11.90 -8.75
N GLN A 217 18.21 10.73 -9.04
CA GLN A 217 17.53 9.60 -9.68
C GLN A 217 16.39 9.06 -8.80
N CYS A 218 16.62 8.90 -7.48
CA CYS A 218 15.58 8.53 -6.53
C CYS A 218 14.41 9.53 -6.51
N ARG A 219 14.70 10.84 -6.55
CA ARG A 219 13.67 11.90 -6.64
C ARG A 219 12.83 11.81 -7.92
N ARG A 220 13.37 11.25 -9.00
CA ARG A 220 12.64 10.94 -10.23
C ARG A 220 11.93 9.58 -10.21
N GLN A 221 11.92 8.90 -9.06
CA GLN A 221 11.33 7.57 -8.85
C GLN A 221 11.98 6.46 -9.70
N GLU A 222 13.24 6.62 -10.08
CA GLU A 222 13.96 5.64 -10.91
C GLU A 222 14.44 4.40 -10.13
N HIS A 223 14.44 4.46 -8.79
CA HIS A 223 14.93 3.38 -7.89
C HIS A 223 13.91 2.95 -6.83
N SER A 224 12.61 2.92 -7.19
CA SER A 224 11.54 2.46 -6.27
C SER A 224 11.69 1.00 -5.82
N ASP A 225 12.46 0.21 -6.57
CA ASP A 225 12.88 -1.16 -6.23
C ASP A 225 13.79 -1.23 -5.00
N ARG A 226 14.46 -0.11 -4.65
CA ARG A 226 15.40 0.00 -3.52
C ARG A 226 14.82 0.72 -2.30
N LEU A 227 13.62 1.27 -2.42
CA LEU A 227 12.98 2.03 -1.33
C LEU A 227 12.73 1.13 -0.11
N LEU A 228 13.41 1.44 0.99
CA LEU A 228 13.26 0.82 2.31
C LEU A 228 12.10 1.45 3.07
N SER A 229 11.55 0.70 4.02
CA SER A 229 10.59 1.23 4.98
C SER A 229 11.25 2.29 5.88
N TRP A 230 10.45 3.24 6.35
CA TRP A 230 10.95 4.29 7.24
C TRP A 230 11.30 3.73 8.63
N PRO A 231 12.18 4.43 9.40
CA PRO A 231 12.52 4.03 10.76
C PRO A 231 11.30 3.99 11.68
N GLY A 232 11.06 2.85 12.32
CA GLY A 232 9.89 2.63 13.18
C GLY A 232 8.69 2.00 12.48
N ALA A 233 8.78 1.73 11.17
CA ALA A 233 7.87 0.79 10.53
C ALA A 233 8.00 -0.61 11.18
N PRO A 234 6.92 -1.41 11.27
CA PRO A 234 7.03 -2.79 11.73
C PRO A 234 8.06 -3.56 10.90
N ALA A 235 8.97 -4.25 11.57
CA ALA A 235 9.92 -5.11 10.88
C ALA A 235 9.18 -6.18 10.05
N PRO A 236 9.60 -6.45 8.80
CA PRO A 236 9.01 -7.51 8.00
C PRO A 236 9.11 -8.84 8.75
N LYS A 237 8.04 -9.64 8.74
CA LYS A 237 8.03 -10.92 9.44
C LYS A 237 8.70 -11.98 8.56
N PRO A 238 9.62 -12.80 9.11
CA PRO A 238 10.21 -13.91 8.37
C PRO A 238 9.15 -14.80 7.73
N ILE A 239 9.44 -15.31 6.53
CA ILE A 239 8.58 -16.29 5.86
C ILE A 239 8.78 -17.64 6.55
N THR A 240 7.68 -18.22 7.01
CA THR A 240 7.65 -19.54 7.65
C THR A 240 7.26 -20.62 6.64
N ALA A 241 7.64 -21.88 6.91
CA ALA A 241 7.41 -22.99 5.99
C ALA A 241 5.92 -23.27 5.68
N ASP A 242 5.01 -22.91 6.58
CA ASP A 242 3.56 -23.06 6.42
C ASP A 242 2.93 -21.98 5.51
N ARG A 243 3.69 -20.94 5.12
CA ARG A 243 3.19 -19.89 4.25
C ARG A 243 2.95 -20.41 2.83
N VAL A 244 1.74 -20.14 2.34
CA VAL A 244 1.32 -20.37 0.96
C VAL A 244 1.02 -19.06 0.22
N ARG A 245 0.93 -19.13 -1.11
CA ARG A 245 0.63 -18.01 -2.02
C ARG A 245 1.69 -16.90 -1.93
N LEU A 246 2.95 -17.30 -2.04
CA LEU A 246 4.10 -16.40 -2.02
C LEU A 246 4.45 -15.81 -3.39
N ALA A 247 4.00 -16.42 -4.49
CA ALA A 247 4.49 -16.05 -5.82
C ALA A 247 4.18 -14.59 -6.17
N LYS A 248 5.14 -13.98 -6.85
CA LYS A 248 5.14 -12.58 -7.31
C LYS A 248 5.16 -11.55 -6.18
N LYS A 249 5.19 -11.94 -4.91
CA LYS A 249 5.35 -11.00 -3.80
C LYS A 249 6.77 -10.45 -3.77
N ARG A 250 6.88 -9.17 -3.41
CA ARG A 250 8.14 -8.54 -3.06
C ARG A 250 8.47 -8.91 -1.63
N ALA A 251 9.62 -9.53 -1.41
CA ALA A 251 10.15 -9.85 -0.10
C ALA A 251 11.35 -8.95 0.22
N THR A 252 11.47 -8.59 1.49
CA THR A 252 12.62 -7.87 2.02
C THR A 252 13.68 -8.90 2.41
N LEU A 253 14.91 -8.74 1.93
CA LEU A 253 16.04 -9.53 2.40
C LEU A 253 16.42 -9.08 3.81
N LEU A 254 16.35 -9.97 4.80
CA LEU A 254 16.60 -9.65 6.21
C LEU A 254 18.10 -9.58 6.56
N THR A 255 18.97 -9.99 5.65
CA THR A 255 20.43 -10.01 5.77
C THR A 255 21.09 -9.47 4.50
N ASP A 256 22.33 -8.96 4.64
CA ASP A 256 23.18 -8.57 3.52
C ASP A 256 24.00 -9.73 2.92
N HIS A 257 24.00 -10.90 3.57
CA HIS A 257 24.69 -12.12 3.16
C HIS A 257 23.72 -13.31 3.10
N PRO A 258 22.84 -13.37 2.08
CA PRO A 258 21.85 -14.44 1.99
C PRO A 258 22.52 -15.80 1.81
N THR A 259 22.00 -16.78 2.52
CA THR A 259 22.34 -18.19 2.40
C THR A 259 21.12 -19.01 2.00
N ASN A 260 21.33 -20.23 1.53
CA ASN A 260 20.27 -21.23 1.54
C ASN A 260 20.06 -21.77 2.96
N SER A 261 19.08 -22.66 3.12
CA SER A 261 18.73 -23.30 4.39
C SER A 261 19.82 -24.19 4.98
N MET A 262 20.82 -24.56 4.17
CA MET A 262 22.03 -25.26 4.62
C MET A 262 23.14 -24.30 5.09
N GLY A 263 22.90 -22.99 5.09
CA GLY A 263 23.89 -21.97 5.45
C GLY A 263 24.93 -21.71 4.35
N VAL A 264 24.74 -22.21 3.14
CA VAL A 264 25.66 -21.98 2.01
C VAL A 264 25.37 -20.61 1.41
N PRO A 265 26.38 -19.73 1.25
CA PRO A 265 26.21 -18.43 0.61
C PRO A 265 25.62 -18.53 -0.79
N VAL A 266 24.65 -17.67 -1.06
CA VAL A 266 23.94 -17.65 -2.33
C VAL A 266 24.67 -16.74 -3.31
N ALA A 267 25.18 -17.32 -4.40
CA ALA A 267 25.82 -16.57 -5.46
C ALA A 267 24.78 -15.76 -6.27
N GLY A 268 25.19 -14.61 -6.79
CA GLY A 268 24.37 -13.80 -7.71
C GLY A 268 23.41 -12.81 -7.03
N VAL A 269 23.39 -12.74 -5.70
CA VAL A 269 22.75 -11.63 -4.96
C VAL A 269 23.83 -10.64 -4.53
N PRO A 270 23.89 -9.43 -5.10
CA PRO A 270 24.81 -8.41 -4.62
C PRO A 270 24.58 -8.12 -3.14
N VAL A 271 25.67 -8.01 -2.37
CA VAL A 271 25.63 -7.62 -0.95
C VAL A 271 24.88 -6.29 -0.84
N GLY A 272 23.88 -6.21 0.04
CA GLY A 272 23.03 -5.02 0.20
C GLY A 272 21.83 -4.93 -0.75
N THR A 273 21.50 -6.02 -1.46
CA THR A 273 20.19 -6.14 -2.13
C THR A 273 19.08 -6.08 -1.07
N ALA A 274 18.21 -5.09 -1.16
CA ALA A 274 17.15 -4.90 -0.16
C ALA A 274 15.91 -5.76 -0.43
N PHE A 275 15.61 -6.02 -1.70
CA PHE A 275 14.36 -6.64 -2.11
C PHE A 275 14.55 -7.64 -3.25
N VAL A 276 13.74 -8.68 -3.20
CA VAL A 276 13.67 -9.72 -4.22
C VAL A 276 12.21 -10.03 -4.54
N ARG A 277 11.95 -10.57 -5.73
CA ARG A 277 10.63 -11.07 -6.13
C ARG A 277 10.59 -12.58 -5.92
N ILE A 278 9.61 -13.05 -5.16
CA ILE A 278 9.39 -14.49 -4.98
C ILE A 278 8.80 -15.09 -6.27
N LEU A 279 9.37 -16.20 -6.73
CA LEU A 279 8.92 -16.92 -7.92
C LEU A 279 7.94 -18.04 -7.58
N GLY A 280 8.18 -18.76 -6.48
CA GLY A 280 7.39 -19.91 -6.03
C GLY A 280 6.15 -19.55 -5.21
N ASN A 281 5.17 -20.46 -5.16
CA ASN A 281 3.96 -20.26 -4.36
C ASN A 281 4.09 -20.68 -2.89
N THR A 282 5.14 -21.42 -2.55
CA THR A 282 5.36 -22.01 -1.22
C THR A 282 6.86 -21.99 -0.91
N VAL A 283 7.19 -22.23 0.36
CA VAL A 283 8.53 -22.66 0.76
C VAL A 283 8.74 -24.10 0.30
N ASP A 284 9.93 -24.43 -0.20
CA ASP A 284 10.26 -25.80 -0.59
C ASP A 284 10.53 -26.71 0.63
N PRO A 285 10.59 -28.05 0.46
CA PRO A 285 10.82 -28.96 1.58
C PRO A 285 12.12 -28.72 2.34
N ASP A 286 13.11 -28.12 1.68
CA ASP A 286 14.41 -27.81 2.28
C ASP A 286 14.39 -26.48 3.06
N GLY A 287 13.29 -25.72 3.03
CA GLY A 287 13.16 -24.43 3.70
C GLY A 287 13.57 -23.22 2.86
N ASN A 288 13.78 -23.39 1.55
CA ASN A 288 14.16 -22.30 0.65
C ASN A 288 12.98 -21.76 -0.15
N VAL A 289 13.19 -20.57 -0.70
CA VAL A 289 12.29 -19.90 -1.62
C VAL A 289 13.09 -19.45 -2.85
N GLN A 290 12.57 -19.78 -4.03
CA GLN A 290 13.10 -19.27 -5.28
C GLN A 290 12.71 -17.80 -5.47
N VAL A 291 13.72 -16.96 -5.69
CA VAL A 291 13.57 -15.52 -5.85
C VAL A 291 14.32 -15.01 -7.09
N GLN A 292 13.99 -13.79 -7.50
CA GLN A 292 14.66 -13.06 -8.57
C GLN A 292 14.97 -11.64 -8.10
N LEU A 293 16.08 -11.06 -8.56
CA LEU A 293 16.36 -9.64 -8.32
C LEU A 293 15.30 -8.78 -9.01
N LEU A 294 14.91 -7.68 -8.38
CA LEU A 294 14.01 -6.71 -9.00
C LEU A 294 14.75 -5.93 -10.10
N GLY A 295 14.08 -5.72 -11.24
CA GLY A 295 14.60 -4.90 -12.34
C GLY A 295 15.70 -5.54 -13.19
N VAL A 296 16.12 -6.77 -12.89
CA VAL A 296 17.11 -7.51 -13.67
C VAL A 296 16.54 -8.88 -14.01
N ASP A 297 16.62 -9.29 -15.27
CA ASP A 297 16.21 -10.63 -15.69
C ASP A 297 17.31 -11.65 -15.34
N THR A 298 17.46 -11.90 -14.02
CA THR A 298 18.42 -12.87 -13.50
C THR A 298 17.82 -14.27 -13.45
N ALA A 299 18.69 -15.28 -13.46
CA ALA A 299 18.31 -16.63 -13.11
C ALA A 299 17.64 -16.67 -11.72
N ALA A 300 16.80 -17.68 -11.51
CA ALA A 300 16.18 -17.95 -10.21
C ALA A 300 17.26 -18.31 -9.18
N ILE A 301 17.13 -17.72 -8.00
CA ILE A 301 18.07 -17.85 -6.89
C ILE A 301 17.34 -18.47 -5.70
N SER A 302 17.92 -19.48 -5.07
CA SER A 302 17.35 -20.13 -3.89
C SER A 302 17.89 -19.50 -2.61
N ILE A 303 17.02 -18.95 -1.77
CA ILE A 303 17.39 -18.31 -0.49
C ILE A 303 16.56 -18.94 0.64
N ASP A 304 17.14 -19.05 1.83
CA ASP A 304 16.43 -19.46 3.05
C ASP A 304 15.21 -18.56 3.28
N ALA A 305 14.03 -19.17 3.45
CA ALA A 305 12.78 -18.44 3.71
C ALA A 305 12.86 -17.58 4.98
N GLY A 306 13.58 -18.02 6.01
CA GLY A 306 13.77 -17.30 7.26
C GLY A 306 14.58 -16.01 7.10
N GLN A 307 15.31 -15.87 5.99
CA GLN A 307 16.07 -14.67 5.63
C GLN A 307 15.27 -13.71 4.75
N LEU A 308 14.01 -14.03 4.45
CA LEU A 308 13.09 -13.21 3.69
C LEU A 308 11.93 -12.77 4.58
N GLY A 309 11.52 -11.50 4.46
CA GLY A 309 10.41 -10.96 5.23
C GLY A 309 9.33 -10.30 4.37
N LEU A 310 8.06 -10.48 4.80
CA LEU A 310 6.86 -9.86 4.21
C LEU A 310 6.15 -8.93 5.20
#